data_AF-A0A174QBP5-F1
#
_entry.id   AF-A0A174QBP5-F1
#
_cell.length_a   1.000
_cell.length_b   1.000
_cell.length_c   1.000
_cell.angle_alpha   90.00
_cell.angle_beta   90.00
_cell.angle_gamma   90.00
#
_symmetry.space_group_name_H-M   'P 1'
#
loop_
_entity.id
_entity.type
_entity.pdbx_description
1 polymer ?
#
loop_
_entity_poly.entity_id
_entity_poly.type
_entity_poly.pdbx_seq_one_letter_code
_entity_poly.pdbx_strand_id
1 'polypeptide(L)' 'MPVSRAQQEATARYEAKVYDKVLVRLPKGHKAEIQAHAEARGESVNGFIGRAIDETMERDNAALGIGN' A
#
# COMPACT_ATOMS: atom_id res chain seq x y z
N MET A 1 -18.47 21.31 8.18
CA MET A 1 -18.05 21.55 9.58
C MET A 1 -16.54 21.33 9.65
N PRO A 2 -15.74 22.20 10.27
CA PRO A 2 -14.32 21.96 10.48
C PRO A 2 -14.12 20.84 11.52
N VAL A 3 -13.25 19.88 11.22
CA VAL A 3 -12.85 18.83 12.17
C VAL A 3 -12.15 19.46 13.38
N SER A 4 -12.56 19.09 14.58
CA SER A 4 -11.94 19.63 15.80
C SER A 4 -10.50 19.13 15.95
N ARG A 5 -9.65 19.87 16.68
CA ARG A 5 -8.27 19.42 16.97
C ARG A 5 -8.25 18.05 17.65
N ALA A 6 -9.17 17.81 18.58
CA ALA A 6 -9.30 16.53 19.26
C ALA A 6 -9.61 15.37 18.30
N GLN A 7 -10.45 15.60 17.29
CA GLN A 7 -10.73 14.60 16.25
C GLN A 7 -9.49 14.32 15.40
N GLN A 8 -8.75 15.36 14.98
CA GLN A 8 -7.52 15.21 14.21
C GLN A 8 -6.47 14.39 14.96
N GLU A 9 -6.27 14.65 16.25
CA GLU A 9 -5.35 13.87 17.08
C GLU A 9 -5.79 12.42 17.27
N ALA A 10 -7.09 12.18 17.45
CA ALA A 10 -7.62 10.83 17.58
C ALA A 10 -7.38 10.01 16.30
N THR A 11 -7.63 10.62 15.13
CA THR A 11 -7.32 10.00 13.83
C THR A 11 -5.83 9.73 13.69
N ALA A 12 -4.96 10.69 14.00
CA ALA A 12 -3.52 10.51 13.90
C ALA A 12 -3.01 9.37 14.81
N ARG A 13 -3.50 9.28 16.05
CA ARG A 13 -3.16 8.18 16.98
C ARG A 13 -3.62 6.83 16.46
N TYR A 14 -4.82 6.75 15.90
CA TYR A 14 -5.33 5.51 15.31
C TYR A 14 -4.47 5.10 14.10
N GLU A 15 -4.22 6.04 13.20
CA GLU A 15 -3.44 5.78 12.00
C GLU A 15 -2.03 5.29 12.31
N ALA A 16 -1.34 5.93 13.27
CA ALA A 16 0.00 5.53 13.69
C ALA A 16 0.04 4.17 14.40
N LYS A 17 -1.07 3.75 15.01
CA LYS A 17 -1.17 2.45 15.70
C LYS A 17 -1.48 1.30 14.73
N VAL A 18 -2.27 1.58 13.69
CA VAL A 18 -2.86 0.53 12.85
C VAL A 18 -2.15 0.37 11.51
N TYR A 19 -1.54 1.43 10.98
CA TYR A 19 -0.99 1.42 9.63
C TYR A 19 0.49 1.82 9.60
N ASP A 20 1.31 0.95 9.02
CA ASP A 20 2.63 1.32 8.52
C ASP A 20 2.46 2.06 7.18
N LYS A 21 2.80 3.35 7.16
CA LYS A 21 2.65 4.21 5.97
C LYS A 21 3.98 4.39 5.26
N VAL A 22 4.01 4.12 3.96
CA VAL A 22 5.20 4.31 3.11
C VAL A 22 4.91 5.32 2.00
N LEU A 23 5.80 6.31 1.83
CA LEU A 23 5.76 7.23 0.70
C LEU A 23 6.60 6.66 -0.45
N VAL A 24 5.94 6.28 -1.54
CA VAL A 24 6.62 5.80 -2.76
C VAL A 24 6.73 6.93 -3.78
N ARG A 25 7.94 7.24 -4.22
CA ARG A 25 8.19 8.21 -5.30
C ARG A 25 8.28 7.49 -6.63
N LEU A 26 7.38 7.85 -7.55
CA LEU A 26 7.32 7.29 -8.89
C LEU A 26 7.59 8.38 -9.93
N PRO A 27 8.15 8.05 -11.11
CA PRO A 27 8.19 8.96 -12.24
C PRO A 27 6.79 9.48 -12.60
N LYS A 28 6.73 10.68 -13.17
CA LYS A 28 5.46 11.28 -13.62
C LYS A 28 4.79 10.36 -14.65
N GLY A 29 3.50 10.09 -14.47
CA GLY A 29 2.70 9.22 -15.34
C GLY A 29 2.58 7.77 -14.84
N HIS A 30 3.59 7.25 -14.14
CA HIS A 30 3.63 5.84 -13.77
C HIS A 30 2.54 5.43 -12.77
N LYS A 31 2.11 6.35 -11.89
CA LYS A 31 0.94 6.12 -11.02
C LYS A 31 -0.34 5.84 -11.82
N ALA A 32 -0.52 6.48 -12.99
CA ALA A 32 -1.70 6.27 -13.82
C ALA A 32 -1.68 4.88 -14.48
N GLU A 33 -0.49 4.41 -14.88
CA GLU A 33 -0.30 3.05 -15.40
C GLU A 33 -0.65 1.99 -14.35
N ILE A 34 -0.17 2.17 -13.11
CA ILE A 34 -0.51 1.31 -11.98
C ILE A 34 -2.02 1.31 -11.72
N GLN A 35 -2.64 2.49 -11.75
CA GLN A 35 -4.08 2.64 -11.55
C GLN A 35 -4.88 1.88 -12.62
N ALA A 36 -4.56 2.05 -13.90
CA ALA A 36 -5.22 1.33 -14.98
C ALA A 36 -5.04 -0.20 -14.85
N HIS A 37 -3.87 -0.65 -14.42
CA HIS A 37 -3.60 -2.08 -14.20
C HIS A 37 -4.45 -2.68 -13.07
N ALA A 38 -4.55 -1.96 -11.95
CA ALA A 38 -5.35 -2.36 -10.80
C ALA A 38 -6.85 -2.36 -11.15
N GLU A 39 -7.34 -1.31 -11.82
CA GLU A 39 -8.74 -1.22 -12.27
C GLU A 39 -9.12 -2.36 -13.22
N ALA A 40 -8.24 -2.71 -14.17
CA ALA A 40 -8.45 -3.85 -15.07
C ALA A 40 -8.58 -5.21 -14.36
N ARG A 41 -8.07 -5.31 -13.13
CA ARG A 41 -8.15 -6.50 -12.26
C ARG A 41 -9.23 -6.40 -11.19
N GLY A 42 -9.98 -5.30 -11.15
CA GLY A 42 -11.02 -5.06 -10.16
C GLY A 42 -10.48 -4.81 -8.74
N GLU A 43 -9.22 -4.38 -8.61
CA GLU A 43 -8.58 -4.09 -7.32
C GLU A 43 -8.23 -2.61 -7.16
N SER A 44 -8.07 -2.16 -5.92
CA SER A 44 -7.57 -0.80 -5.65
C SER A 44 -6.07 -0.71 -5.89
N VAL A 45 -5.54 0.49 -6.15
CA VAL A 45 -4.09 0.73 -6.27
C VAL A 45 -3.33 0.23 -5.03
N ASN A 46 -3.86 0.48 -3.82
CA ASN A 46 -3.22 0.00 -2.60
C ASN A 46 -3.26 -1.53 -2.49
N GLY A 47 -4.39 -2.15 -2.86
CA GLY A 47 -4.52 -3.61 -2.89
C GLY A 47 -3.55 -4.26 -3.86
N PHE A 48 -3.43 -3.70 -5.07
CA PHE A 48 -2.45 -4.14 -6.07
C PHE A 48 -1.02 -4.05 -5.55
N ILE A 49 -0.64 -2.90 -4.96
CA ILE A 49 0.72 -2.70 -4.44
C ILE A 49 1.02 -3.69 -3.31
N GLY A 50 0.09 -3.88 -2.37
CA GLY A 50 0.24 -4.83 -1.28
C GLY A 50 0.44 -6.26 -1.80
N ARG A 51 -0.46 -6.71 -2.68
CA ARG A 51 -0.37 -8.03 -3.32
C ARG A 51 0.94 -8.23 -4.08
N ALA A 52 1.38 -7.23 -4.84
CA ALA A 52 2.64 -7.30 -5.59
C ALA A 52 3.87 -7.42 -4.67
N ILE A 53 3.84 -6.79 -3.50
CA ILE A 53 4.90 -6.92 -2.48
C ILE A 53 4.89 -8.35 -1.92
N ASP A 54 3.74 -8.84 -1.47
CA ASP A 54 3.61 -10.17 -0.88
C ASP A 54 4.03 -11.28 -1.85
N GLU A 55 3.55 -11.24 -3.09
CA GLU A 55 3.91 -12.19 -4.15
C GLU A 55 5.42 -12.18 -4.46
N THR A 56 6.06 -11.01 -4.35
CA THR A 56 7.50 -10.89 -4.61
C THR A 56 8.31 -11.43 -3.44
N MET A 57 7.92 -11.12 -2.21
CA MET A 57 8.54 -11.68 -1.01
C MET A 57 8.42 -13.21 -0.97
N GLU A 58 7.24 -13.76 -1.31
CA GLU A 58 7.04 -15.20 -1.38
C GLU A 58 7.94 -15.86 -2.43
N ARG A 59 8.02 -15.27 -3.63
CA ARG A 59 8.90 -15.75 -4.70
C ARG A 59 10.38 -15.72 -4.30
N ASP A 60 10.82 -14.65 -3.65
CA ASP A 60 12.20 -14.48 -3.21
C ASP A 60 12.55 -15.49 -2.10
N ASN A 61 11.66 -15.70 -1.14
CA ASN A 61 11.84 -16.71 -0.09
C ASN A 61 11.92 -18.12 -0.66
N ALA A 62 11.07 -18.45 -1.64
CA ALA A 62 11.11 -19.72 -2.34
C ALA A 62 12.44 -19.91 -3.12
N ALA A 63 12.92 -18.85 -3.79
CA ALA A 63 14.19 -18.87 -4.52
C ALA A 63 15.42 -19.03 -3.59
N LEU A 64 15.35 -18.50 -2.37
CA LEU A 64 16.41 -18.61 -1.36
C LEU A 64 16.41 -19.95 -0.61
N GLY A 65 15.48 -20.86 -0.92
CA GLY A 65 15.37 -22.16 -0.23
C GLY A 65 14.89 -22.04 1.22
N ILE A 66 14.36 -20.88 1.60
CA ILE A 66 13.71 -20.63 2.90
C ILE A 66 12.23 -21.00 2.76
N GLY A 67 11.97 -22.20 2.24
CA GLY A 67 10.63 -22.76 2.08
C GLY A 67 10.37 -23.78 3.20
N ASN A 68 9.43 -23.42 4.09
CA ASN A 68 8.91 -24.13 5.27
C ASN A 68 9.58 -25.46 5.68
#